data_AF-A0A963XPD3-F1
#
_entry.id   AF-A0A963XPD3-F1
#
_cell.length_a   1.000
_cell.length_b   1.000
_cell.length_c   1.000
_cell.angle_alpha   90.00
_cell.angle_beta   90.00
_cell.angle_gamma   90.00
#
_symmetry.space_group_name_H-M   'P 1'
#
loop_
_entity.id
_entity.type
_entity.pdbx_description
1 polymer ?
#
loop_
_entity_poly.entity_id
_entity_poly.type
_entity_poly.pdbx_seq_one_letter_code
_entity_poly.pdbx_strand_id
1 'polypeptide(L)' 'MDFVSQFSFDEIAASLLACLVIRELMILALPDHIAGPGGWLVDTGEEEV' A
#
# COMPACT_ATOMS: atom_id res chain seq x y z
N MET A 1 -2.29 19.76 24.71
CA MET A 1 -1.36 19.74 23.55
C MET A 1 -0.49 18.50 23.73
N ASP A 2 -1.12 17.32 23.72
CA ASP A 2 -0.49 16.10 24.26
C ASP A 2 -0.37 14.98 23.22
N PHE A 3 -1.14 15.04 22.13
CA PHE A 3 -1.12 14.03 21.06
C PHE A 3 0.19 14.05 20.27
N VAL A 4 0.74 15.24 19.99
CA VAL A 4 1.98 15.40 19.21
C VAL A 4 3.24 15.10 20.04
N SER A 5 3.16 15.14 21.38
CA SER A 5 4.27 14.74 22.26
C SER A 5 4.36 13.22 22.47
N GLN A 6 3.32 12.47 22.08
CA GLN A 6 3.27 11.02 22.26
C GLN A 6 4.12 10.28 21.22
N PHE A 7 4.28 10.87 20.03
CA PHE A 7 5.06 10.30 18.94
C PHE A 7 6.33 11.12 18.72
N SER A 8 7.47 10.44 18.79
CA SER A 8 8.73 11.01 18.36
C SER A 8 8.74 11.23 16.85
N PHE A 9 9.54 12.18 16.38
CA PHE A 9 9.72 12.43 14.95
C PHE A 9 10.19 11.17 14.19
N ASP A 10 11.08 10.40 14.81
CA ASP A 10 11.61 9.17 14.23
C ASP A 10 10.55 8.09 14.07
N GLU A 11 9.57 7.99 14.98
CA GLU A 11 8.43 7.08 14.83
C GLU A 11 7.55 7.48 13.64
N ILE A 12 7.34 8.77 13.43
CA ILE A 12 6.60 9.28 12.27
C ILE A 12 7.37 8.95 10.98
N ALA A 13 8.68 9.23 10.96
CA ALA A 13 9.53 8.95 9.80
C ALA A 13 9.60 7.43 9.49
N ALA A 14 9.73 6.59 10.51
CA ALA A 14 9.74 5.14 10.37
C ALA A 14 8.39 4.61 9.86
N SER A 15 7.26 5.16 10.33
CA SER A 15 5.93 4.77 9.85
C SER A 15 5.72 5.13 8.38
N LEU A 16 6.19 6.31 7.96
CA LEU A 16 6.17 6.71 6.55
C LEU A 16 7.00 5.75 5.70
N LEU A 17 8.21 5.43 6.15
CA LEU A 17 9.09 4.49 5.45
C LEU A 17 8.48 3.09 5.37
N ALA A 18 7.86 2.61 6.45
CA ALA A 18 7.15 1.34 6.46
C ALA A 18 5.98 1.33 5.46
N CYS A 19 5.20 2.41 5.37
CA CYS A 19 4.13 2.54 4.38
C CYS A 19 4.65 2.45 2.94
N LEU A 20 5.78 3.10 2.65
CA LEU A 20 6.41 3.02 1.32
C LEU A 20 6.88 1.61 0.98
N VAL A 21 7.48 0.90 1.95
CA VAL A 21 7.92 -0.49 1.77
C VAL A 21 6.73 -1.41 1.54
N ILE A 22 5.67 -1.31 2.35
CA ILE A 22 4.46 -2.12 2.20
C ILE A 22 3.82 -1.87 0.83
N ARG A 23 3.75 -0.62 0.39
CA ARG A 23 3.24 -0.27 -0.95
C ARG A 23 4.04 -0.96 -2.05
N GLU A 24 5.36 -0.93 -1.99
CA GLU A 24 6.20 -1.55 -3.01
C GLU A 24 6.06 -3.08 -3.01
N LEU A 25 5.97 -3.69 -1.82
CA LEU A 25 5.71 -5.12 -1.68
C LEU A 25 4.36 -5.50 -2.27
N MET A 26 3.31 -4.68 -2.07
CA MET A 26 2.02 -4.91 -2.71
C MET A 26 2.10 -4.83 -4.23
N ILE A 27 2.90 -3.94 -4.80
CA ILE A 27 3.04 -3.87 -6.27
C ILE A 27 3.75 -5.13 -6.81
N LEU A 28 4.79 -5.61 -6.12
CA LEU A 28 5.62 -6.70 -6.62
C LEU A 28 5.08 -8.09 -6.30
N ALA A 29 4.43 -8.27 -5.16
CA ALA A 29 4.06 -9.58 -4.63
C ALA A 29 2.56 -9.86 -4.68
N LEU A 30 1.71 -8.87 -4.98
CA LEU A 30 0.28 -9.11 -5.07
C LEU A 30 -0.03 -9.90 -6.35
N PRO A 31 -0.71 -11.06 -6.25
CA PRO A 31 -0.99 -11.89 -7.41
C PRO A 31 -1.99 -11.26 -8.37
N ASP A 32 -1.89 -11.58 -9.66
CA ASP A 32 -2.80 -11.11 -10.71
C ASP A 32 -4.27 -11.49 -10.48
N HIS A 33 -4.54 -12.68 -9.90
CA HIS A 33 -5.91 -13.06 -9.55
C HIS A 33 -6.54 -12.18 -8.45
N ILE A 34 -5.71 -11.43 -7.72
CA ILE A 34 -6.17 -10.42 -6.75
C ILE A 34 -6.18 -9.04 -7.42
N ALA A 35 -5.12 -8.63 -8.10
CA ALA A 35 -4.95 -7.28 -8.63
C ALA A 35 -4.26 -7.21 -10.01
N GLY A 36 -4.83 -7.89 -11.01
CA GLY A 36 -4.40 -7.92 -12.40
C GLY A 36 -5.60 -8.11 -13.35
N PRO A 37 -5.41 -8.52 -14.62
CA PRO A 37 -6.51 -8.75 -15.54
C PRO A 37 -7.47 -9.84 -15.05
N GLY A 38 -8.74 -9.48 -14.82
CA GLY A 38 -9.74 -10.35 -14.18
C GLY A 38 -9.55 -10.53 -12.66
N GLY A 39 -8.80 -9.63 -12.01
CA GLY A 39 -8.51 -9.68 -10.58
C GLY A 39 -9.73 -9.39 -9.69
N TRP A 40 -9.80 -10.06 -8.53
CA TRP A 40 -10.94 -9.91 -7.60
C TRP A 40 -11.01 -8.54 -6.90
N LEU A 41 -9.87 -7.99 -6.50
CA LEU A 41 -9.78 -6.73 -5.76
C LEU A 41 -9.69 -5.53 -6.71
N VAL A 42 -8.79 -5.61 -7.69
CA VAL A 42 -8.62 -4.59 -8.74
C VAL A 42 -8.50 -5.32 -10.07
N ASP A 43 -9.47 -5.11 -10.95
CA ASP A 43 -9.39 -5.61 -12.32
C ASP A 43 -8.67 -4.57 -13.19
N THR A 44 -7.56 -4.98 -13.80
CA THR A 44 -6.80 -4.16 -14.74
C THR A 44 -6.94 -4.63 -16.19
N GLY A 45 -7.87 -5.54 -16.46
CA GLY A 45 -8.18 -6.01 -17.81
C GLY A 45 -8.83 -4.91 -18.65
N GLU A 46 -8.69 -5.02 -19.98
CA GLU A 46 -9.45 -4.16 -20.87
C GLU A 46 -10.93 -4.54 -20.78
N GLU A 47 -11.79 -3.58 -20.46
CA GLU A 47 -13.24 -3.78 -20.57
C GLU A 47 -13.57 -3.98 -22.06
N GLU A 48 -13.98 -5.19 -22.45
CA GLU A 48 -14.45 -5.47 -23.81
C GLU A 48 -15.69 -4.59 -24.10
N VAL A 49 -15.51 -3.55 -24.92
CA VAL A 49 -16.55 -2.64 -25.42
C VAL A 49 -17.37 -3.24 -26.55
#